data_AF-A0A8C2VDD6-F1
#
_entry.id   AF-A0A8C2VDD6-F1
#
_cell.length_a   1.000
_cell.length_b   1.000
_cell.length_c   1.000
_cell.angle_alpha   90.00
_cell.angle_beta   90.00
_cell.angle_gamma   90.00
#
_symmetry.space_group_name_H-M   'P 1'
#
loop_
_entity.id
_entity.type
_entity.pdbx_description
1 polymer ?
#
loop_
_entity_poly.entity_id
_entity_poly.type
_entity_poly.pdbx_seq_one_letter_code
_entity_poly.pdbx_strand_id
1 'polypeptide(L)' 'MIGCDDCDDWYHWPCVGIMAAPPEEMQWFCPKCANKKKDKKHKKRKHRAH' A
#
# COMPACT_ATOMS: atom_id res chain seq x y z
N MET A 1 -12.93 6.69 -7.73
CA MET A 1 -12.05 6.96 -6.55
C MET A 1 -11.71 5.61 -5.93
N ILE A 2 -10.51 5.43 -5.40
CA ILE A 2 -10.03 4.16 -4.82
C ILE A 2 -9.62 4.42 -3.37
N GLY A 3 -10.05 3.54 -2.46
CA GLY A 3 -9.69 3.59 -1.05
C GLY A 3 -8.39 2.83 -0.80
N CYS A 4 -7.51 3.39 0.02
CA CYS A 4 -6.29 2.70 0.47
C CYS A 4 -6.59 1.80 1.68
N ASP A 5 -6.26 0.51 1.60
CA ASP A 5 -6.50 -0.48 2.67
C ASP A 5 -5.66 -0.24 3.95
N ASP A 6 -4.61 0.58 3.89
CA ASP A 6 -3.70 0.84 5.02
C ASP A 6 -4.01 2.15 5.78
N CYS A 7 -4.53 3.17 5.09
CA CYS A 7 -4.77 4.50 5.67
C CYS A 7 -6.21 5.01 5.48
N ASP A 8 -7.07 4.22 4.85
CA ASP A 8 -8.49 4.52 4.60
C ASP A 8 -8.74 5.86 3.86
N ASP A 9 -7.71 6.40 3.20
CA ASP A 9 -7.81 7.61 2.40
C ASP A 9 -8.35 7.31 0.99
N TRP A 10 -9.09 8.27 0.43
CA TRP A 10 -9.66 8.22 -0.91
C TRP A 10 -8.79 8.92 -1.94
N TYR A 11 -8.50 8.25 -3.06
CA TYR A 11 -7.66 8.77 -4.14
C TYR A 11 -8.37 8.69 -5.50
N HIS A 12 -8.01 9.60 -6.42
CA HIS A 12 -8.44 9.49 -7.81
C HIS A 12 -7.58 8.49 -8.55
N TRP A 13 -8.20 7.61 -9.34
CA TRP A 13 -7.55 6.56 -10.11
C TRP A 13 -6.44 7.11 -11.04
N PRO A 14 -6.67 8.17 -11.85
CA PRO A 14 -5.60 8.74 -12.68
C PRO A 14 -4.48 9.37 -11.85
N CYS A 15 -4.77 9.92 -10.67
CA CYS A 15 -3.74 10.50 -9.80
C CYS A 15 -2.77 9.45 -9.23
N VAL A 16 -3.17 8.17 -9.23
CA VAL A 16 -2.36 7.06 -8.69
C VAL A 16 -1.91 6.07 -9.77
N GLY A 17 -2.07 6.41 -11.04
CA GLY A 17 -1.66 5.57 -12.17
C GLY A 17 -2.54 4.35 -12.40
N ILE A 18 -3.74 4.31 -11.84
CA ILE A 18 -4.73 3.27 -12.13
C ILE A 18 -5.49 3.69 -13.39
N MET A 19 -5.28 2.95 -14.48
CA MET A 19 -5.97 3.18 -15.75
C MET A 19 -7.14 2.21 -15.98
N ALA A 20 -7.19 1.09 -15.25
CA ALA A 20 -8.26 0.11 -15.30
C ALA A 20 -8.65 -0.32 -13.90
N ALA A 21 -9.93 -0.67 -13.71
CA ALA A 21 -10.42 -1.18 -12.45
C ALA A 21 -9.68 -2.47 -12.10
N PRO A 22 -8.86 -2.51 -11.03
CA PRO A 22 -8.45 -3.80 -10.50
C PRO A 22 -9.71 -4.56 -10.05
N PRO A 23 -9.67 -5.91 -10.02
CA PRO A 23 -10.72 -6.70 -9.40
C PRO A 23 -10.99 -6.19 -7.99
N GLU A 24 -12.25 -6.12 -7.58
CA GLU A 24 -12.68 -5.69 -6.24
C GLU A 24 -12.02 -6.49 -5.09
N GLU A 25 -11.50 -7.67 -5.41
CA GLU A 25 -10.77 -8.58 -4.53
C GLU A 25 -9.31 -8.16 -4.30
N MET A 26 -8.79 -7.18 -5.05
CA MET A 26 -7.39 -6.78 -5.01
C MET A 26 -7.17 -5.60 -4.06
N GLN A 27 -6.41 -5.85 -2.98
CA GLN A 27 -5.99 -4.80 -2.07
C GLN A 27 -5.09 -3.79 -2.76
N TRP A 28 -5.55 -2.54 -2.83
CA TRP A 28 -4.77 -1.43 -3.34
C TRP A 28 -4.19 -0.58 -2.20
N PHE A 29 -2.93 -0.18 -2.37
CA PHE A 29 -2.22 0.68 -1.43
C PHE A 29 -1.77 1.95 -2.12
N CYS A 30 -2.02 3.10 -1.49
CA CYS A 30 -1.56 4.39 -1.99
C CYS A 30 -0.02 4.46 -2.03
N PRO A 31 0.59 5.31 -2.88
CA PRO A 31 2.05 5.40 -3.01
C PRO A 31 2.76 5.69 -1.68
N LYS A 32 2.11 6.37 -0.72
CA LYS A 32 2.64 6.59 0.63
C LYS A 32 2.78 5.26 1.39
N CYS A 33 1.72 4.44 1.40
CA CYS A 33 1.69 3.16 2.11
C CYS A 33 2.52 2.10 1.39
N ALA A 34 2.50 2.08 0.05
CA ALA A 34 3.35 1.22 -0.76
C ALA A 34 4.85 1.47 -0.51
N ASN A 35 5.26 2.73 -0.35
CA ASN A 35 6.65 3.07 -0.04
C ASN A 35 7.05 2.67 1.39
N LYS A 36 6.16 2.90 2.37
CA LYS A 36 6.38 2.49 3.78
C LYS A 36 6.61 0.99 3.95
N LYS A 37 5.94 0.15 3.15
CA LYS A 37 6.08 -1.32 3.23
C LYS A 37 7.45 -1.82 2.77
N LYS A 38 8.12 -1.14 1.84
CA LYS A 38 9.47 -1.52 1.37
C LYS A 38 10.52 -1.37 2.48
N ASP A 39 10.37 -0.37 3.33
CA ASP A 39 11.32 -0.07 4.40
C ASP A 39 11.29 -1.10 5.55
N LYS A 40 10.12 -1.69 5.82
CA LYS A 40 9.96 -2.61 6.96
C LYS A 40 10.58 -4.00 6.75
N LYS A 41 10.93 -4.40 5.51
CA LYS A 41 11.56 -5.70 5.26
C LYS A 41 12.97 -5.80 5.87
N HIS A 42 13.64 -4.67 6.11
CA HIS A 42 14.98 -4.65 6.70
C HIS A 42 15.02 -4.74 8.24
N LYS A 43 13.92 -4.47 8.95
CA LYS A 43 13.94 -4.47 10.43
C LYS A 43 13.47 -5.75 11.11
N LYS A 44 12.83 -6.69 10.40
CA LYS A 44 12.35 -7.95 11.02
C LYS A 44 13.45 -8.97 11.35
N ARG A 45 14.72 -8.72 10.97
CA ARG A 45 15.86 -9.62 11.28
C ARG A 45 16.59 -9.32 12.60
N LYS A 46 16.17 -8.33 13.41
CA LYS A 46 16.90 -7.92 14.63
C LYS A 46 16.16 -8.10 15.97
N HIS A 47 15.08 -8.90 16.02
CA HIS A 47 14.35 -9.15 17.29
C HIS A 47 14.20 -10.64 17.62
N ARG A 48 15.26 -11.43 17.40
CA ARG A 48 15.39 -12.75 18.04
C ARG A 48 16.81 -12.90 18.58
N ALA A 49 17.02 -12.32 19.76
CA ALA A 49 18.13 -12.63 20.65
C ALA A 49 17.61 -12.35 22.07
N HIS A 50 17.02 -13.38 22.66
CA HIS A 50 16.87 -13.54 24.10
C HIS A 50 17.31 -14.96 24.43
#